data_AF-A0A8R1EX91-F1
#
_entry.id   AF-A0A8R1EX91-F1
#
_cell.length_a   1.000
_cell.length_b   1.000
_cell.length_c   1.000
_cell.angle_alpha   90.00
_cell.angle_beta   90.00
_cell.angle_gamma   90.00
#
_symmetry.space_group_name_H-M   'P 1'
#
loop_
_entity.id
_entity.type
_entity.pdbx_description
1 polymer ?
#
loop_
_entity_poly.entity_id
_entity_poly.type
_entity_poly.pdbx_seq_one_letter_code
_entity_poly.pdbx_strand_id
1 'polypeptide(L)'
;MPHIDIITFLTKFVKELTIDQFLMDNEGPEYDILPMMARGAQFDRAGIVVCQCNTEVHNADEVRKRRFLEIMNTIIDDGRYAFMVSYATVHHRFFFINIEHPICVEKYFSRFFE
;
A
#
# COMPACT_ATOMS: atom_id res chain seq x y z
N MET A 1 -8.50 1.70 -24.14
CA MET A 1 -8.67 3.00 -23.47
C MET A 1 -7.32 3.43 -22.95
N PRO A 2 -6.92 4.70 -23.02
CA PRO A 2 -5.71 5.14 -22.33
C PRO A 2 -5.92 5.01 -20.82
N HIS A 3 -4.93 4.46 -20.13
CA HIS A 3 -4.90 4.36 -18.66
C HIS A 3 -3.78 5.28 -18.13
N ILE A 4 -4.00 5.90 -16.97
CA ILE A 4 -3.01 6.71 -16.27
C ILE A 4 -2.49 5.88 -15.10
N ASP A 5 -1.18 5.72 -14.98
CA ASP A 5 -0.59 5.00 -13.86
C ASP A 5 -0.71 5.80 -12.55
N ILE A 6 -0.69 5.10 -11.41
CA ILE A 6 -0.92 5.71 -10.09
C ILE A 6 0.11 6.79 -9.76
N ILE A 7 1.36 6.63 -10.20
CA ILE A 7 2.43 7.61 -9.92
C ILE A 7 2.15 8.89 -10.69
N THR A 8 1.82 8.79 -11.97
CA THR A 8 1.43 9.95 -12.79
C THR A 8 0.17 10.61 -12.24
N PHE A 9 -0.84 9.82 -11.85
CA PHE A 9 -2.08 10.34 -11.26
C PHE A 9 -1.79 11.19 -10.01
N LEU A 10 -1.06 10.63 -9.04
CA LEU A 10 -0.74 11.32 -7.79
C LEU A 10 0.16 12.54 -8.02
N THR A 11 1.22 12.40 -8.81
CA THR A 11 2.24 13.45 -8.97
C THR A 11 1.84 14.58 -9.92
N LYS A 12 1.01 14.32 -10.94
CA LYS A 12 0.67 15.31 -11.97
C LYS A 12 -0.75 15.86 -11.83
N PHE A 13 -1.70 15.02 -11.43
CA PHE A 13 -3.11 15.41 -11.37
C PHE A 13 -3.52 15.82 -9.97
N VAL A 14 -3.33 14.95 -8.98
CA VAL A 14 -3.70 15.24 -7.58
C VAL A 14 -2.75 16.26 -6.97
N LYS A 15 -1.45 16.12 -7.22
CA LYS A 15 -0.36 16.95 -6.65
C LYS A 15 -0.33 16.93 -5.12
N GLU A 16 -0.80 15.82 -4.54
CA GLU A 16 -0.63 15.49 -3.13
C GLU A 16 0.19 14.21 -3.08
N LEU A 17 1.30 14.25 -2.33
CA LEU A 17 2.24 13.13 -2.20
C LEU A 17 2.14 12.46 -0.83
N THR A 18 1.50 13.10 0.15
CA THR A 18 1.19 12.50 1.45
C THR A 18 -0.26 12.02 1.47
N ILE A 19 -0.43 10.71 1.41
CA ILE A 19 -1.71 10.03 1.43
C ILE A 19 -1.94 9.51 2.83
N ASP A 20 -2.85 10.16 3.56
CA ASP A 20 -3.23 9.72 4.90
C ASP A 20 -3.88 8.34 4.88
N GLN A 21 -4.87 8.15 4.00
CA GLN A 21 -5.63 6.92 3.86
C GLN A 21 -5.78 6.54 2.39
N PHE A 22 -5.17 5.42 2.02
CA PHE A 22 -5.28 4.85 0.69
C PHE A 22 -6.28 3.69 0.69
N LEU A 23 -7.50 3.94 0.21
CA LEU A 23 -8.54 2.93 0.02
C LEU A 23 -8.43 2.38 -1.40
N MET A 24 -8.15 1.08 -1.55
CA MET A 24 -7.90 0.47 -2.85
C MET A 24 -8.79 -0.75 -3.08
N ASP A 25 -9.72 -0.56 -4.01
CA ASP A 25 -10.57 -1.58 -4.62
C ASP A 25 -10.59 -1.29 -6.13
N ASN A 26 -9.68 -1.93 -6.86
CA ASN A 26 -9.31 -1.53 -8.22
C ASN A 26 -9.40 -2.68 -9.25
N GLU A 27 -9.89 -3.86 -8.86
CA GLU A 27 -10.20 -4.98 -9.75
C GLU A 27 -8.98 -5.56 -10.50
N GLY A 28 -7.81 -5.67 -9.85
CA GLY A 28 -6.59 -6.32 -10.38
C GLY A 28 -5.29 -5.48 -10.36
N PRO A 29 -5.29 -4.14 -10.49
CA PRO A 29 -4.06 -3.33 -10.45
C PRO A 29 -3.34 -3.33 -9.09
N GLU A 30 -3.95 -3.82 -8.00
CA GLU A 30 -3.29 -3.99 -6.71
C GLU A 30 -2.02 -4.85 -6.79
N TYR A 31 -1.98 -5.83 -7.70
CA TYR A 31 -0.81 -6.70 -7.90
C TYR A 31 0.41 -5.93 -8.45
N ASP A 32 0.17 -4.79 -9.10
CA ASP A 32 1.21 -3.89 -9.58
C ASP A 32 1.46 -2.76 -8.58
N ILE A 33 0.41 -2.22 -7.94
CA ILE A 33 0.51 -1.06 -7.03
C ILE A 33 1.13 -1.43 -5.69
N LEU A 34 0.75 -2.54 -5.05
CA LEU A 34 1.31 -2.92 -3.74
C LEU A 34 2.84 -3.07 -3.78
N PRO A 35 3.46 -3.76 -4.77
CA PRO A 35 4.92 -3.80 -4.86
C PRO A 35 5.57 -2.42 -5.13
N MET A 36 4.84 -1.44 -5.68
CA MET A 36 5.36 -0.06 -5.82
C MET A 36 5.54 0.65 -4.47
N MET A 37 4.91 0.15 -3.39
CA MET A 37 5.00 0.69 -2.03
C MET A 37 6.17 0.11 -1.21
N ALA A 38 6.86 -0.90 -1.73
CA ALA A 38 8.03 -1.50 -1.11
C ALA A 38 9.18 -0.49 -0.95
N ARG A 39 10.12 -0.78 -0.06
CA ARG A 39 11.26 0.09 0.21
C ARG A 39 12.10 0.32 -1.05
N GLY A 40 12.39 1.59 -1.35
CA GLY A 40 13.15 2.02 -2.53
C GLY A 40 12.39 1.89 -3.86
N ALA A 41 11.12 1.48 -3.83
CA ALA A 41 10.29 1.28 -5.01
C ALA A 41 9.73 2.61 -5.55
N GLN A 42 8.75 2.54 -6.44
CA GLN A 42 8.25 3.67 -7.23
C GLN A 42 7.68 4.78 -6.34
N PHE A 43 7.00 4.43 -5.23
CA PHE A 43 6.41 5.43 -4.32
C PHE A 43 7.53 6.24 -3.65
N ASP A 44 8.54 5.55 -3.10
CA ASP A 44 9.71 6.20 -2.51
C ASP A 44 10.44 7.11 -3.52
N ARG A 45 10.68 6.61 -4.74
CA ARG A 45 11.33 7.39 -5.80
C ARG A 45 10.53 8.61 -6.24
N ALA A 46 9.20 8.56 -6.10
CA ALA A 46 8.30 9.66 -6.39
C ALA A 46 8.05 10.58 -5.18
N GLY A 47 8.62 10.27 -4.01
CA GLY A 47 8.38 11.01 -2.76
C GLY A 47 6.96 10.85 -2.22
N ILE A 48 6.26 9.77 -2.60
CA ILE A 48 4.90 9.48 -2.14
C ILE A 48 4.97 8.74 -0.80
N VAL A 49 4.27 9.27 0.19
CA VAL A 49 4.13 8.69 1.52
C VAL A 49 2.68 8.23 1.69
N VAL A 50 2.49 6.95 2.03
CA VAL A 50 1.18 6.42 2.41
C VAL A 50 1.23 6.08 3.89
N CYS A 51 0.33 6.68 4.70
CA CYS A 51 0.29 6.40 6.13
C CYS A 51 -0.59 5.21 6.49
N GLN A 52 -1.76 5.09 5.88
CA GLN A 52 -2.65 3.96 6.06
C GLN A 52 -3.10 3.42 4.71
N CYS A 53 -3.19 2.11 4.58
CA CYS A 53 -3.77 1.47 3.41
C CYS A 53 -4.81 0.45 3.84
N ASN A 54 -6.00 0.54 3.23
CA ASN A 54 -7.02 -0.49 3.30
C ASN A 54 -7.26 -0.97 1.86
N THR A 55 -6.93 -2.22 1.58
CA THR A 55 -6.94 -2.76 0.23
C THR A 55 -7.70 -4.07 0.15
N GLU A 56 -8.47 -4.22 -0.91
CA GLU A 56 -9.04 -5.47 -1.37
C GLU A 56 -8.18 -6.04 -2.51
N VAL A 57 -7.57 -7.18 -2.27
CA VAL A 57 -6.84 -7.96 -3.25
C VAL A 57 -7.76 -9.01 -3.84
N HIS A 58 -8.07 -8.80 -5.12
CA HIS A 58 -9.02 -9.58 -5.87
C HIS A 58 -8.54 -11.00 -6.06
N ASN A 59 -9.52 -11.87 -6.33
CA ASN A 59 -9.34 -13.30 -6.54
C ASN A 59 -8.19 -13.54 -7.52
N ALA A 60 -7.36 -14.50 -7.15
CA ALA A 60 -6.17 -14.90 -7.87
C ALA A 60 -6.31 -16.29 -8.49
N ASP A 61 -5.87 -16.41 -9.75
CA ASP A 61 -5.39 -17.68 -10.28
C ASP A 61 -4.08 -18.12 -9.57
N GLU A 62 -3.57 -19.32 -9.84
CA GLU A 62 -2.36 -19.84 -9.19
C GLU A 62 -1.09 -19.01 -9.46
N VAL A 63 -1.08 -18.19 -10.52
CA VAL A 63 0.04 -17.28 -10.82
C VAL A 63 -0.04 -16.06 -9.91
N ARG A 64 -1.22 -15.44 -9.82
CA ARG A 64 -1.49 -14.29 -8.95
C ARG A 64 -1.34 -14.65 -7.48
N LYS A 65 -1.68 -15.86 -7.05
CA LYS A 65 -1.48 -16.31 -5.66
C LYS A 65 -0.01 -16.31 -5.26
N ARG A 66 0.87 -16.80 -6.14
CA ARG A 66 2.32 -16.77 -5.92
C ARG A 66 2.85 -15.35 -5.88
N ARG A 67 2.43 -14.52 -6.85
CA ARG A 67 2.79 -13.11 -6.88
C ARG A 67 2.33 -12.37 -5.63
N PHE A 68 1.13 -12.66 -5.14
CA PHE A 68 0.60 -12.11 -3.90
C PHE A 68 1.48 -12.48 -2.71
N LEU A 69 1.87 -13.75 -2.58
CA LEU A 69 2.76 -14.20 -1.51
C LEU A 69 4.11 -13.47 -1.55
N GLU A 70 4.70 -13.30 -2.73
CA GLU A 70 5.96 -12.56 -2.92
C GLU A 70 5.84 -11.08 -2.50
N ILE A 71 4.72 -10.43 -2.89
CA ILE A 71 4.42 -9.04 -2.49
C ILE A 71 4.34 -8.93 -0.98
N MET A 72 3.57 -9.81 -0.34
CA MET A 72 3.39 -9.77 1.11
C MET A 72 4.69 -10.03 1.87
N ASN A 73 5.47 -11.04 1.47
CA ASN A 73 6.77 -11.32 2.08
C ASN A 73 7.69 -10.10 1.97
N THR A 74 7.75 -9.46 0.80
CA THR A 74 8.56 -8.24 0.60
C THR A 74 8.13 -7.12 1.55
N ILE A 75 6.82 -6.81 1.63
CA ILE A 75 6.32 -5.71 2.47
C ILE A 75 6.53 -6.01 3.96
N ILE A 76 6.38 -7.27 4.38
CA ILE A 76 6.61 -7.70 5.76
C ILE A 76 8.09 -7.61 6.12
N ASP A 77 8.97 -8.12 5.26
CA ASP A 77 10.43 -8.10 5.46
C ASP A 77 10.99 -6.67 5.48
N ASP A 78 10.39 -5.75 4.71
CA ASP A 78 10.74 -4.34 4.71
C ASP A 78 10.53 -3.65 6.08
N GLY A 79 9.66 -4.20 6.93
CA GLY A 79 9.38 -3.72 8.29
C GLY A 79 8.76 -2.32 8.39
N ARG A 80 8.43 -1.69 7.26
CA ARG A 80 7.89 -0.31 7.19
C ARG A 80 6.42 -0.25 7.61
N TYR A 81 5.65 -1.29 7.32
CA TYR A 81 4.22 -1.32 7.54
C TYR A 81 3.85 -2.39 8.58
N ALA A 82 3.06 -1.99 9.58
CA ALA A 82 2.42 -2.93 10.50
C ALA A 82 1.07 -3.37 9.92
N PHE A 83 0.91 -4.67 9.69
CA PHE A 83 -0.38 -5.26 9.31
C PHE A 83 -1.25 -5.41 10.55
N MET A 84 -2.37 -4.67 10.55
CA MET A 84 -3.30 -4.61 11.68
C MET A 84 -4.49 -5.55 11.47
N VAL A 85 -4.93 -5.72 10.22
CA VAL A 85 -6.03 -6.63 9.85
C VAL A 85 -5.65 -7.40 8.59
N SER A 86 -5.93 -8.70 8.62
CA SER A 86 -5.88 -9.60 7.46
C SER A 86 -7.13 -10.46 7.50
N TYR A 87 -7.96 -10.37 6.47
CA TYR A 87 -9.20 -11.13 6.37
C TYR A 87 -9.37 -11.70 4.96
N ALA A 88 -9.46 -13.02 4.86
CA ALA A 88 -9.55 -13.73 3.59
C ALA A 88 -10.97 -14.25 3.33
N THR A 89 -11.53 -13.91 2.17
CA THR A 89 -12.78 -14.48 1.63
C THR A 89 -12.57 -14.88 0.18
N VAL A 90 -13.48 -14.53 -0.74
CA VAL A 90 -13.22 -14.58 -2.19
C VAL A 90 -12.10 -13.61 -2.58
N HIS A 91 -12.05 -12.47 -1.88
CA HIS A 91 -10.99 -11.48 -1.95
C HIS A 91 -10.29 -11.36 -0.60
N HIS A 92 -9.04 -10.93 -0.61
CA HIS A 92 -8.26 -10.73 0.61
C HIS A 92 -8.24 -9.26 0.98
N ARG A 93 -8.63 -8.93 2.20
CA ARG A 93 -8.63 -7.55 2.70
C ARG A 93 -7.53 -7.35 3.71
N PHE A 94 -6.75 -6.30 3.50
CA PHE A 94 -5.66 -5.91 4.38
C PHE A 94 -5.86 -4.49 4.86
N PHE A 95 -5.59 -4.28 6.15
CA PHE A 95 -5.37 -2.95 6.69
C PHE A 95 -3.98 -2.90 7.32
N PHE A 96 -3.17 -1.95 6.86
CA PHE A 96 -1.82 -1.76 7.36
C PHE A 96 -1.46 -0.28 7.48
N ILE A 97 -0.57 0.02 8.43
CA ILE A 97 -0.18 1.38 8.81
C ILE A 97 1.33 1.50 8.68
N ASN A 98 1.80 2.62 8.14
CA ASN A 98 3.22 2.97 8.08
C ASN A 98 3.70 3.37 9.47
N ILE A 99 4.59 2.55 10.04
CA ILE A 99 5.14 2.72 11.39
C ILE A 99 6.56 3.31 11.37
N GLU A 100 7.06 3.67 10.19
CA GLU A 100 8.42 4.21 10.00
C GLU A 100 8.41 5.71 9.71
N HIS A 101 7.52 6.18 8.84
CA HIS A 101 7.57 7.57 8.38
C HIS A 101 7.13 8.54 9.51
N PRO A 102 7.92 9.58 9.85
CA PRO A 102 7.67 10.44 11.01
C PRO A 102 6.26 11.04 11.04
N ILE A 103 5.76 11.52 9.90
CA ILE A 103 4.40 12.09 9.79
C ILE A 103 3.32 11.08 10.21
N CYS A 104 3.49 9.81 9.82
CA CYS A 104 2.53 8.76 10.14
C CYS A 104 2.64 8.35 11.61
N VAL A 105 3.87 8.25 12.13
CA VAL A 105 4.12 7.95 13.55
C VAL A 105 3.55 9.03 14.46
N GLU A 106 3.81 10.31 14.16
CA GLU A 106 3.29 11.45 14.90
C GLU A 106 1.76 11.44 14.92
N LYS A 107 1.15 11.19 13.77
CA LYS A 107 -0.30 11.25 13.60
C LYS A 107 -1.04 10.10 14.30
N TYR A 108 -0.48 8.89 14.28
CA TYR A 108 -1.20 7.68 14.69
C TYR A 108 -0.66 7.00 15.94
N PHE A 109 0.60 7.24 16.34
CA PHE A 109 1.24 6.46 17.41
C PHE A 109 1.74 7.31 18.58
N SER A 110 2.23 8.54 18.37
CA SER A 110 2.87 9.32 19.44
C SER A 110 2.00 9.50 20.68
N ARG A 111 0.68 9.68 20.51
CA ARG A 111 -0.28 9.86 21.61
C ARG A 111 -0.43 8.66 22.54
N PHE A 112 0.03 7.48 22.15
CA PHE A 112 -0.02 6.28 23.01
C PHE A 112 1.17 6.20 23.98
N PHE A 113 2.19 7.03 23.80
CA PHE A 113 3.42 7.02 24.60
C PHE A 113 3.60 8.31 25.44
N GLU A 114 2.60 9.20 25.39
CA GLU A 114 2.44 10.36 26.26
C GLU A 114 1.69 9.97 27.55
#